data_AF-A0A7K7N2C2-F1
#
_entry.id   AF-A0A7K7N2C2-F1
#
_cell.length_a   1.000
_cell.length_b   1.000
_cell.length_c   1.000
_cell.angle_alpha   90.00
_cell.angle_beta   90.00
_cell.angle_gamma   90.00
#
_symmetry.space_group_name_H-M   'P 1'
#
loop_
_entity.id
_entity.type
_entity.pdbx_description
1 polymer ?
#
loop_
_entity_poly.entity_id
_entity_poly.type
_entity_poly.pdbx_seq_one_letter_code
_entity_poly.pdbx_strand_id
1 'polypeptide(L)' 'MWSLGVRLYTVLTGYIPFVNGPDDTSDEIWAQIGTGKLSLSGGYWSTVSDTAKDLVSKMLHVNPPQRLTAAQVLSHP' A
#
# COMPACT_ATOMS: atom_id res chain seq x y z
N MET A 1 -4.56 -10.33 2.62
CA MET A 1 -3.85 -9.62 1.54
C MET A 1 -3.65 -8.15 1.85
N TRP A 2 -4.71 -7.38 2.10
CA TRP A 2 -4.60 -5.96 2.47
C TRP A 2 -3.62 -5.70 3.62
N SER A 3 -3.79 -6.36 4.76
CA SER A 3 -2.92 -6.17 5.93
C SER A 3 -1.45 -6.50 5.66
N LEU A 4 -1.18 -7.46 4.77
CA LEU A 4 0.18 -7.78 4.32
C LEU A 4 0.74 -6.67 3.43
N GLY A 5 -0.08 -6.07 2.56
CA GLY A 5 0.30 -4.91 1.75
C GLY A 5 0.63 -3.70 2.62
N VAL A 6 -0.14 -3.44 3.67
CA VAL A 6 0.13 -2.36 4.65
C VAL A 6 1.48 -2.60 5.34
N ARG A 7 1.72 -3.84 5.78
CA ARG A 7 3.00 -4.21 6.41
C ARG A 7 4.18 -4.07 5.44
N LEU A 8 4.02 -4.50 4.19
CA LEU A 8 5.05 -4.38 3.16
C LEU A 8 5.38 -2.90 2.88
N TYR A 9 4.36 -2.04 2.71
CA TYR A 9 4.53 -0.60 2.56
C TYR A 9 5.35 -0.02 3.74
N THR A 10 5.02 -0.44 4.96
CA THR A 10 5.70 0.03 6.18
C THR A 10 7.17 -0.39 6.21
N VAL A 11 7.50 -1.62 5.81
CA VAL A 11 8.89 -2.08 5.76
C VAL A 11 9.71 -1.35 4.69
N LEU A 12 9.09 -1.00 3.56
CA LEU A 12 9.79 -0.31 2.45
C LEU A 12 10.06 1.17 2.72
N THR A 13 9.19 1.84 3.48
CA THR A 13 9.22 3.29 3.64
C THR A 13 9.46 3.77 5.06
N GLY A 14 9.15 2.94 6.07
CA GLY A 14 9.10 3.33 7.48
C GLY A 14 7.79 4.01 7.91
N TYR A 15 6.81 4.18 7.02
CA TYR A 15 5.55 4.87 7.29
C TYR A 15 4.33 3.98 7.07
N ILE A 16 3.25 4.27 7.79
CA ILE A 16 1.98 3.56 7.62
C ILE A 16 1.21 4.23 6.46
N PRO A 17 0.76 3.47 5.44
CA PRO A 17 -0.04 4.04 4.36
C PRO A 17 -1.39 4.54 4.88
N PHE A 18 -1.92 5.61 4.27
CA PHE A 18 -3.21 6.24 4.58
C PHE A 18 -3.29 6.97 5.93
N VAL A 19 -2.17 7.09 6.65
CA VAL A 19 -2.04 7.86 7.89
C VAL A 19 -1.03 8.98 7.66
N ASN A 20 -1.46 10.22 7.88
CA ASN A 20 -0.62 11.42 7.84
C ASN A 20 -0.02 11.75 9.21
N GLY A 21 -0.70 11.39 10.31
CA GLY A 21 -0.22 11.70 11.65
C GLY A 21 -0.96 10.96 12.78
N PRO A 22 -0.49 11.12 14.03
CA PRO A 22 -1.09 10.48 15.21
C PRO A 22 -2.47 11.04 15.57
N ASP A 23 -2.81 12.23 15.06
CA ASP A 23 -4.08 12.92 15.31
C ASP A 23 -5.16 12.63 14.25
N ASP A 24 -4.87 11.79 13.25
CA ASP A 24 -5.85 11.43 12.22
C ASP A 24 -7.05 10.71 12.83
N THR A 25 -8.24 11.15 12.46
CA THR A 25 -9.48 10.51 12.85
C THR A 25 -9.74 9.25 12.02
N SER A 26 -10.50 8.31 12.59
CA SER A 26 -10.91 7.10 11.88
C SER A 26 -11.61 7.40 10.54
N ASP A 27 -12.41 8.47 10.49
CA ASP A 27 -13.16 8.86 9.28
C ASP A 27 -12.23 9.38 8.18
N GLU A 28 -11.17 10.13 8.53
CA GLU A 28 -10.15 10.58 7.58
C GLU A 28 -9.38 9.39 6.99
N ILE A 29 -9.00 8.43 7.83
CA ILE A 29 -8.33 7.19 7.38
C ILE A 29 -9.25 6.39 6.45
N TRP A 30 -10.53 6.25 6.79
CA TRP A 30 -11.51 5.59 5.92
C TRP A 30 -11.68 6.30 4.59
N ALA A 31 -11.71 7.63 4.59
CA ALA A 31 -11.77 8.42 3.37
C ALA A 31 -10.53 8.19 2.50
N GLN A 32 -9.32 8.18 3.08
CA GLN A 32 -8.07 7.92 2.37
C GLN A 32 -8.05 6.52 1.76
N ILE A 33 -8.42 5.49 2.53
CA ILE A 33 -8.55 4.11 2.05
C ILE A 33 -9.56 4.05 0.88
N GLY A 34 -10.69 4.73 1.01
CA GLY A 34 -11.74 4.79 0.00
C GLY A 34 -11.28 5.44 -1.31
N THR A 35 -10.35 6.41 -1.26
CA THR A 35 -9.78 7.00 -2.48
C THR A 35 -8.89 6.05 -3.26
N GLY A 36 -8.30 5.05 -2.59
CA GLY A 36 -7.32 4.14 -3.18
C GLY A 36 -6.03 4.81 -3.66
N LYS A 37 -5.81 6.08 -3.34
CA LYS A 37 -4.63 6.84 -3.79
C LYS A 37 -3.43 6.51 -2.92
N LEU A 38 -2.49 5.75 -3.46
CA LEU A 38 -1.17 5.53 -2.88
C LEU A 38 -0.15 6.36 -3.64
N SER A 39 0.56 7.24 -2.93
CA SER A 39 1.75 7.87 -3.49
C SER A 39 2.92 6.89 -3.39
N LEU A 40 3.33 6.34 -4.53
CA LEU A 40 4.47 5.43 -4.68
C LEU A 40 5.62 6.11 -5.46
N SER A 41 5.70 7.44 -5.39
CA SER A 41 6.65 8.27 -6.11
C SER A 41 7.29 9.31 -5.19
N GLY A 42 8.53 9.70 -5.51
CA GLY A 42 9.29 10.67 -4.73
C GLY A 42 9.75 10.18 -3.36
N GLY A 43 10.56 10.99 -2.67
CA GLY A 43 11.05 10.68 -1.32
C GLY A 43 11.67 9.27 -1.22
N TYR A 44 11.23 8.51 -0.22
CA TYR A 44 11.68 7.13 0.02
C TYR A 44 11.37 6.17 -1.14
N TRP A 45 10.35 6.45 -1.95
CA TRP A 45 10.00 5.61 -3.10
C TRP A 45 10.94 5.77 -4.29
N SER A 46 11.84 6.77 -4.28
CA SER A 46 12.84 6.94 -5.33
C SER A 46 13.87 5.81 -5.38
N THR A 47 14.16 5.17 -4.24
CA THR A 47 15.13 4.07 -4.13
C THR A 47 14.48 2.69 -4.16
N VAL A 48 13.15 2.62 -4.06
CA VAL A 48 12.41 1.36 -4.11
C VAL A 48 12.24 0.90 -5.56
N SER A 49 12.45 -0.39 -5.82
CA SER A 49 12.30 -0.97 -7.16
C SER A 49 10.86 -0.86 -7.67
N ASP A 50 10.71 -0.75 -9.00
CA ASP A 50 9.39 -0.65 -9.61
C ASP A 50 8.57 -1.94 -9.43
N THR A 51 9.24 -3.08 -9.34
CA THR A 51 8.63 -4.37 -8.98
C THR A 51 7.98 -4.34 -7.60
N ALA A 52 8.68 -3.78 -6.59
CA ALA A 52 8.12 -3.65 -5.25
C ALA A 52 6.95 -2.67 -5.21
N LYS A 53 7.01 -1.56 -5.96
CA LYS A 53 5.90 -0.61 -6.11
C LYS A 53 4.67 -1.28 -6.72
N ASP A 54 4.85 -2.06 -7.78
CA ASP A 54 3.77 -2.80 -8.45
C ASP A 54 3.10 -3.80 -7.52
N LEU A 55 3.90 -4.58 -6.77
CA LEU A 55 3.38 -5.53 -5.79
C LEU A 55 2.54 -4.83 -4.71
N VAL A 56 3.05 -3.75 -4.12
CA VAL A 56 2.34 -2.99 -3.08
C VAL A 56 1.03 -2.40 -3.63
N SER A 57 1.06 -1.80 -4.82
CA SER A 57 -0.13 -1.24 -5.46
C SER A 57 -1.23 -2.29 -5.65
N LYS A 58 -0.86 -3.49 -6.14
CA LYS A 58 -1.80 -4.58 -6.37
C LYS A 58 -2.30 -5.25 -5.09
N MET A 59 -1.49 -5.28 -4.03
CA MET A 59 -1.91 -5.79 -2.71
C MET A 59 -2.84 -4.83 -1.96
N LEU A 60 -2.69 -3.52 -2.19
CA LEU A 60 -3.50 -2.45 -1.59
C LEU A 60 -4.54 -1.88 -2.56
N HIS A 61 -4.95 -2.68 -3.55
CA HIS A 61 -6.01 -2.29 -4.45
C HIS A 61 -7.34 -2.12 -3.70
N VAL A 62 -8.03 -0.99 -3.91
CA VAL A 62 -9.30 -0.65 -3.24
C VAL A 62 -10.39 -1.67 -3.53
N ASN A 63 -10.51 -2.09 -4.79
CA ASN A 63 -11.44 -3.11 -5.25
C ASN A 63 -10.94 -4.52 -4.88
N PRO A 64 -11.64 -5.28 -4.00
CA PRO A 64 -11.15 -6.58 -3.53
C PRO A 64 -10.93 -7.65 -4.63
N PRO A 65 -11.80 -7.79 -5.65
CA PRO A 65 -11.56 -8.66 -6.81
C PRO A 65 -10.28 -8.37 -7.62
N GLN A 66 -9.76 -7.14 -7.58
CA GLN A 66 -8.52 -6.77 -8.28
C GLN A 66 -7.28 -6.97 -7.39
N ARG A 67 -7.47 -7.32 -6.12
CA ARG A 67 -6.38 -7.54 -5.19
C ARG A 67 -5.75 -8.91 -5.41
N LEU A 68 -4.43 -8.96 -5.43
CA LEU A 68 -3.72 -10.24 -5.57
C LEU A 68 -4.07 -11.19 -4.43
N THR A 69 -4.23 -12.45 -4.79
CA THR A 69 -4.27 -13.59 -3.85
C THR A 69 -2.87 -13.89 -3.33
N ALA A 70 -2.79 -14.65 -2.23
CA ALA A 70 -1.50 -15.06 -1.66
C ALA A 70 -0.64 -15.83 -2.67
N ALA A 71 -1.25 -16.72 -3.45
CA ALA A 71 -0.55 -17.47 -4.49
C ALA A 71 0.02 -16.56 -5.58
N GLN A 72 -0.74 -15.55 -6.03
CA GLN A 72 -0.26 -14.60 -7.03
C GLN A 72 0.86 -13.69 -6.50
N VAL A 73 0.85 -13.36 -5.20
CA VAL A 73 1.94 -12.61 -4.57
C VAL A 73 3.23 -13.42 -4.53
N LEU A 74 3.17 -14.72 -4.26
CA LEU A 74 4.35 -15.59 -4.26
C LEU A 74 4.95 -15.80 -5.66
N SER A 75 4.14 -15.65 -6.71
CA SER A 75 4.56 -15.73 -8.10
C SER A 75 4.86 -14.37 -8.74
N HIS A 76 4.85 -13.29 -7.95
CA HIS A 76 5.20 -11.97 -8.45
C HIS A 76 6.71 -11.90 -8.76
N PRO A 77 7.12 -11.34 -9.91
CA PRO A 77 8.52 -11.32 -10.35
C PRO A 77 9.47 -10.51 -9.46
#